data_AF-A0A661VVH5-F1
#
_entry.id   AF-A0A661VVH5-F1
#
_cell.length_a   1.000
_cell.length_b   1.000
_cell.length_c   1.000
_cell.angle_alpha   90.00
_cell.angle_beta   90.00
_cell.angle_gamma   90.00
#
_symmetry.space_group_name_H-M   'P 1'
#
loop_
_entity.id
_entity.type
_entity.pdbx_description
1 polymer ?
#
loop_
_entity_poly.entity_id
_entity_poly.type
_entity_poly.pdbx_seq_one_letter_code
_entity_poly.pdbx_strand_id
1 'polypeptide(L)'
;MKSMRVALCALLTALIPGLTVVGDTLPADKVSRVQTGMTVGGALLGLGIAGATAFSLVPDGTALADRLLVAIPVAGVAGAAGAFVGRWIADTALKLRPSRLYSPLLGVGLGLIGGAVIGGIGFALSVGIAVPTVDAPPGYWGRDFTYPQAVGMGFVAGAFWGGLIGIPVGAIAVPIISIYLGF
;
A
#
# COMPACT_ATOMS: atom_id res chain seq x y z
N MET A 1 -17.14 -26.94 -0.62
CA MET A 1 -16.35 -26.64 0.61
C MET A 1 -15.17 -27.58 0.82
N LYS A 2 -15.31 -28.89 0.64
CA LYS A 2 -14.23 -29.88 0.84
C LYS A 2 -13.08 -29.69 -0.17
N SER A 3 -13.40 -29.50 -1.45
CA SER A 3 -12.40 -29.25 -2.52
C SER A 3 -11.59 -27.98 -2.31
N MET A 4 -12.23 -26.89 -1.87
CA MET A 4 -11.56 -25.61 -1.61
C MET A 4 -10.60 -25.68 -0.41
N ARG A 5 -10.96 -26.42 0.65
CA ARG A 5 -10.05 -26.68 1.78
C ARG A 5 -8.87 -27.56 1.37
N VAL A 6 -9.11 -28.58 0.53
CA VAL A 6 -8.03 -29.44 0.03
C VAL A 6 -7.08 -28.66 -0.88
N ALA A 7 -7.60 -27.75 -1.72
CA ALA A 7 -6.78 -26.86 -2.54
C ALA A 7 -5.96 -25.90 -1.68
N LEU A 8 -6.55 -25.28 -0.65
CA LEU A 8 -5.86 -24.41 0.31
C LEU A 8 -4.79 -25.16 1.10
N CYS A 9 -5.09 -26.36 1.59
CA CYS A 9 -4.12 -27.19 2.29
C CYS A 9 -3.00 -27.64 1.34
N ALA A 10 -3.30 -28.02 0.10
CA ALA A 10 -2.27 -28.39 -0.87
C ALA A 10 -1.35 -27.20 -1.22
N LEU A 11 -1.92 -26.00 -1.35
CA LEU A 11 -1.17 -24.75 -1.54
C LEU A 11 -0.28 -24.43 -0.33
N LEU A 12 -0.81 -24.58 0.89
CA LEU A 12 -0.04 -24.40 2.13
C LEU A 12 1.07 -25.43 2.24
N THR A 13 0.79 -26.72 1.97
CA THR A 13 1.80 -27.78 2.02
C THR A 13 2.84 -27.66 0.90
N ALA A 14 2.49 -27.10 -0.26
CA ALA A 14 3.46 -26.77 -1.31
C ALA A 14 4.34 -25.54 -0.97
N LEU A 15 3.89 -24.68 -0.06
CA LEU A 15 4.66 -23.54 0.45
C LEU A 15 5.61 -23.91 1.60
N ILE A 16 5.37 -25.03 2.31
CA ILE A 16 6.20 -25.48 3.45
C ILE A 16 7.65 -25.82 3.05
N PRO A 17 7.94 -26.50 1.91
CA PRO A 17 9.32 -26.79 1.47
C PRO A 17 10.06 -25.56 0.92
N GLY A 18 9.36 -24.44 0.67
CA GLY A 18 9.94 -23.19 0.17
C GLY A 18 10.54 -22.29 1.27
N LEU A 19 10.41 -22.69 2.54
CA LEU A 19 11.10 -22.10 3.68
C LEU A 19 12.56 -22.58 3.67
N THR A 20 13.36 -22.09 2.73
CA THR A 20 14.79 -22.40 2.74
C THR A 20 15.43 -21.77 3.97
N VAL A 21 15.66 -22.65 4.94
CA VAL A 21 16.73 -22.60 5.94
C VAL A 21 18.05 -22.39 5.19
N VAL A 22 18.47 -21.14 5.05
CA VAL A 22 19.85 -20.80 4.68
C VAL A 22 20.37 -19.84 5.74
N GLY A 23 21.25 -20.36 6.59
CA GLY A 23 22.16 -19.58 7.40
C GLY A 23 23.32 -19.12 6.52
N ASP A 24 23.55 -17.81 6.46
CA ASP A 24 24.61 -17.17 7.23
C ASP A 24 24.28 -15.68 7.34
N THR A 25 24.84 -15.00 8.33
CA THR A 25 24.52 -13.60 8.67
C THR A 25 24.51 -12.69 7.44
N LEU A 26 23.32 -12.17 7.08
CA LEU A 26 23.22 -11.12 6.06
C LEU A 26 24.07 -9.92 6.48
N PRO A 27 24.84 -9.31 5.57
CA PRO A 27 25.62 -8.12 5.91
C PRO A 27 24.70 -7.03 6.47
N ALA A 28 25.02 -6.53 7.66
CA ALA A 28 24.17 -5.57 8.39
C ALA A 28 23.96 -4.27 7.59
N ASP A 29 24.96 -3.86 6.81
CA ASP A 29 24.91 -2.72 5.90
C ASP A 29 23.88 -2.93 4.77
N LYS A 30 23.83 -4.12 4.16
CA LYS A 30 22.86 -4.45 3.12
C LYS A 30 21.43 -4.47 3.66
N VAL A 31 21.24 -5.05 4.85
CA VAL A 31 19.95 -5.08 5.54
C VAL A 31 19.45 -3.65 5.81
N SER A 32 20.32 -2.80 6.38
CA SER A 32 19.98 -1.39 6.64
C SER A 32 19.63 -0.64 5.35
N ARG A 33 20.38 -0.84 4.26
CA ARG A 33 20.09 -0.21 2.95
C ARG A 33 18.75 -0.64 2.38
N VAL A 34 18.41 -1.93 2.42
CA VAL A 34 17.11 -2.44 1.95
C VAL A 34 15.98 -1.81 2.75
N GLN A 35 16.11 -1.82 4.08
CA GLN A 35 15.07 -1.27 4.92
C GLN A 35 14.89 0.24 4.69
N THR A 36 15.98 1.02 4.70
CA THR A 36 15.93 2.47 4.44
C THR A 36 15.43 2.76 3.03
N GLY A 37 15.90 2.05 2.02
CA GLY A 37 15.48 2.22 0.63
C GLY A 37 13.99 1.95 0.45
N MET A 38 13.46 0.90 1.08
CA MET A 38 12.03 0.59 1.05
C MET A 38 11.20 1.58 1.87
N THR A 39 11.71 2.07 3.00
CA THR A 39 11.05 3.14 3.76
C THR A 39 10.95 4.42 2.93
N VAL A 40 12.04 4.86 2.31
CA VAL A 40 12.05 6.08 1.47
C VAL A 40 11.20 5.87 0.21
N GLY A 41 11.36 4.74 -0.48
CA GLY A 41 10.57 4.42 -1.68
C GLY A 41 9.08 4.32 -1.38
N GLY A 42 8.72 3.68 -0.26
CA GLY A 42 7.35 3.62 0.24
C GLY A 42 6.79 5.01 0.55
N ALA A 43 7.58 5.88 1.19
CA ALA A 43 7.17 7.25 1.47
C ALA A 43 6.90 8.06 0.19
N LEU A 44 7.79 7.96 -0.79
CA LEU A 44 7.66 8.64 -2.08
C LEU A 44 6.44 8.15 -2.87
N LEU A 45 6.21 6.83 -2.90
CA LEU A 45 5.03 6.26 -3.55
C LEU A 45 3.74 6.67 -2.85
N GLY A 46 3.71 6.62 -1.51
CA GLY A 46 2.56 7.06 -0.72
C GLY A 46 2.22 8.53 -0.96
N LEU A 47 3.24 9.39 -0.96
CA LEU A 47 3.10 10.83 -1.24
C LEU A 47 2.59 11.08 -2.66
N GLY A 48 3.20 10.44 -3.66
CA GLY A 48 2.85 10.64 -5.08
C GLY A 48 1.44 10.19 -5.41
N ILE A 49 1.06 8.97 -4.97
CA ILE A 49 -0.26 8.40 -5.27
C ILE A 49 -1.36 9.17 -4.54
N ALA A 50 -1.25 9.34 -3.22
CA ALA A 50 -2.33 9.96 -2.46
C ALA A 50 -2.44 11.47 -2.72
N GLY A 51 -1.31 12.14 -2.98
CA GLY A 51 -1.31 13.54 -3.42
C GLY A 51 -2.09 13.70 -4.73
N ALA A 52 -1.76 12.90 -5.76
CA ALA A 52 -2.46 12.95 -7.05
C ALA A 52 -3.95 12.61 -6.92
N THR A 53 -4.30 11.63 -6.07
CA THR A 53 -5.70 11.28 -5.80
C THR A 53 -6.45 12.41 -5.11
N ALA A 54 -5.86 13.05 -4.09
CA ALA A 54 -6.49 14.16 -3.39
C ALA A 54 -6.81 15.34 -4.34
N PHE A 55 -5.91 15.61 -5.31
CA PHE A 55 -6.18 16.59 -6.37
C PHE A 55 -7.33 16.18 -7.29
N SER A 56 -7.46 14.88 -7.58
CA SER A 56 -8.48 14.34 -8.49
C SER A 56 -9.84 14.14 -7.83
N LEU A 57 -9.90 14.09 -6.50
CA LEU A 57 -11.13 13.91 -5.72
C LEU A 57 -11.95 15.21 -5.61
N VAL A 58 -11.31 16.36 -5.81
CA VAL A 58 -11.91 17.68 -5.67
C VAL A 58 -12.54 18.11 -7.00
N PRO A 59 -13.73 18.75 -7.02
CA PRO A 59 -14.37 19.18 -8.25
C PRO A 59 -13.48 20.01 -9.20
N ASP A 60 -13.78 19.91 -10.49
CA ASP A 60 -13.18 20.79 -11.48
C ASP A 60 -13.59 22.25 -11.22
N GLY A 61 -12.63 23.16 -11.33
CA GLY A 61 -12.83 24.58 -11.05
C GLY A 61 -12.62 24.99 -9.59
N THR A 62 -12.43 24.06 -8.65
CA THR A 62 -12.04 24.39 -7.27
C THR A 62 -10.70 25.13 -7.24
N ALA A 63 -10.61 26.19 -6.42
CA ALA A 63 -9.41 26.98 -6.29
C ALA A 63 -8.21 26.14 -5.84
N LEU A 64 -7.01 26.50 -6.29
CA LEU A 64 -5.78 25.77 -5.95
C LEU A 64 -5.56 25.74 -4.43
N ALA A 65 -5.90 26.81 -3.71
CA ALA A 65 -5.79 26.86 -2.25
C ALA A 65 -6.58 25.74 -1.57
N ASP A 66 -7.85 25.53 -1.97
CA ASP A 66 -8.71 24.51 -1.38
C ASP A 66 -8.25 23.10 -1.76
N ARG A 67 -7.76 22.91 -2.99
CA ARG A 67 -7.11 21.66 -3.41
C ARG A 67 -5.89 21.35 -2.54
N LEU A 68 -5.06 22.35 -2.23
CA LEU A 68 -3.88 22.18 -1.38
C LEU A 68 -4.23 21.92 0.09
N LEU A 69 -5.33 22.49 0.60
CA LEU A 69 -5.84 22.20 1.94
C LEU A 69 -6.17 20.72 2.13
N VAL A 70 -6.59 20.03 1.07
CA VAL A 70 -6.82 18.57 1.08
C VAL A 70 -5.52 17.82 0.78
N ALA A 71 -4.82 18.19 -0.29
CA ALA A 71 -3.72 17.40 -0.83
C ALA A 71 -2.50 17.36 0.11
N ILE A 72 -2.15 18.47 0.78
CA ILE A 72 -0.95 18.50 1.63
C ILE A 72 -1.09 17.56 2.85
N PRO A 73 -2.16 17.63 3.67
CA PRO A 73 -2.32 16.71 4.79
C PRO A 73 -2.42 15.25 4.33
N VAL A 74 -3.16 14.98 3.25
CA VAL A 74 -3.32 13.63 2.70
C VAL A 74 -1.97 13.07 2.26
N ALA A 75 -1.20 13.84 1.49
CA ALA A 75 0.11 13.42 1.01
C ALA A 75 1.09 13.18 2.17
N GLY A 76 1.04 14.01 3.23
CA GLY A 76 1.84 13.82 4.43
C GLY A 76 1.53 12.51 5.15
N VAL A 77 0.25 12.24 5.42
CA VAL A 77 -0.17 11.00 6.12
C VAL A 77 0.06 9.77 5.26
N ALA A 78 -0.22 9.83 3.96
CA ALA A 78 0.01 8.73 3.04
C ALA A 78 1.52 8.46 2.84
N GLY A 79 2.35 9.51 2.83
CA GLY A 79 3.81 9.36 2.85
C GLY A 79 4.30 8.65 4.12
N ALA A 80 3.79 9.03 5.29
CA ALA A 80 4.12 8.33 6.55
C ALA A 80 3.64 6.87 6.56
N ALA A 81 2.41 6.61 6.12
CA ALA A 81 1.88 5.25 5.96
C ALA A 81 2.70 4.44 4.97
N GLY A 82 3.09 5.04 3.84
CA GLY A 82 3.96 4.45 2.83
C GLY A 82 5.34 4.10 3.38
N ALA A 83 5.92 4.98 4.20
CA ALA A 83 7.21 4.73 4.87
C ALA A 83 7.12 3.51 5.80
N PHE A 84 6.07 3.45 6.61
CA PHE A 84 5.82 2.35 7.54
C PHE A 84 5.58 1.03 6.80
N VAL A 85 4.73 1.05 5.76
CA VAL A 85 4.44 -0.12 4.93
C VAL A 85 5.70 -0.59 4.21
N GLY A 86 6.47 0.31 3.60
CA GLY A 86 7.73 -0.03 2.95
C GLY A 86 8.71 -0.69 3.90
N ARG A 87 8.85 -0.16 5.12
CA ARG A 87 9.65 -0.78 6.18
C ARG A 87 9.14 -2.17 6.54
N TRP A 88 7.84 -2.32 6.72
CA TRP A 88 7.21 -3.60 7.05
C TRP A 88 7.40 -4.65 5.95
N ILE A 89 7.30 -4.28 4.68
CA ILE A 89 7.56 -5.18 3.53
C ILE A 89 9.01 -5.64 3.55
N ALA A 90 9.96 -4.72 3.75
CA ALA A 90 11.38 -5.05 3.85
C ALA A 90 11.67 -6.02 5.00
N ASP A 91 11.17 -5.72 6.20
CA ASP A 91 11.35 -6.55 7.39
C ASP A 91 10.71 -7.94 7.21
N THR A 92 9.57 -8.02 6.52
CA THR A 92 8.90 -9.29 6.25
C THR A 92 9.67 -10.11 5.21
N ALA A 93 10.14 -9.49 4.13
CA ALA A 93 10.98 -10.17 3.13
C ALA A 93 12.30 -10.68 3.73
N LEU A 94 12.93 -9.89 4.61
CA LEU A 94 14.14 -10.28 5.34
C LEU A 94 13.93 -11.46 6.30
N LYS A 95 12.76 -11.51 6.96
CA LYS A 95 12.38 -12.62 7.86
C LYS A 95 12.06 -13.89 7.09
N LEU A 96 11.34 -13.78 5.98
CA LEU A 96 10.87 -14.93 5.22
C LEU A 96 11.91 -15.47 4.23
N ARG A 97 12.88 -14.64 3.81
CA ARG A 97 13.96 -15.00 2.87
C ARG A 97 13.43 -15.78 1.66
N PRO A 98 12.46 -15.22 0.92
CA PRO A 98 11.84 -15.96 -0.17
C PRO A 98 12.88 -16.25 -1.25
N SER A 99 12.92 -17.50 -1.72
CA SER A 99 13.73 -17.83 -2.89
C SER A 99 13.29 -16.99 -4.09
N ARG A 100 14.18 -16.80 -5.06
CA ARG A 100 13.95 -15.93 -6.22
C ARG A 100 12.64 -16.25 -6.97
N LEU A 101 12.27 -17.53 -7.04
CA LEU A 101 11.05 -17.98 -7.72
C LEU A 101 9.77 -17.66 -6.93
N TYR A 102 9.82 -17.68 -5.59
CA TYR A 102 8.67 -17.37 -4.73
C TYR A 102 8.58 -15.89 -4.35
N SER A 103 9.66 -15.14 -4.54
CA SER A 103 9.74 -13.71 -4.24
C SER A 103 8.66 -12.85 -4.93
N PRO A 104 8.22 -13.10 -6.18
CA PRO A 104 7.14 -12.32 -6.78
C PRO A 104 5.79 -12.60 -6.15
N LEU A 105 5.50 -13.86 -5.80
CA LEU A 105 4.24 -14.25 -5.16
C LEU A 105 4.11 -13.64 -3.77
N LEU A 106 5.18 -13.70 -2.96
CA LEU A 106 5.21 -13.00 -1.67
C LEU A 106 5.08 -11.49 -1.89
N GLY A 107 5.78 -10.95 -2.89
CA GLY A 107 5.68 -9.56 -3.31
C GLY A 107 4.27 -9.10 -3.62
N VAL A 108 3.52 -9.86 -4.41
CA VAL A 108 2.11 -9.59 -4.73
C VAL A 108 1.27 -9.47 -3.46
N GLY A 109 1.40 -10.43 -2.53
CA GLY A 109 0.62 -10.43 -1.30
C GLY A 109 0.97 -9.25 -0.37
N LEU A 110 2.27 -8.99 -0.19
CA LEU A 110 2.75 -7.87 0.62
C LEU A 110 2.39 -6.52 0.00
N GLY A 111 2.50 -6.42 -1.33
CA GLY A 111 2.09 -5.25 -2.10
C GLY A 111 0.60 -4.99 -2.00
N LEU A 112 -0.24 -6.02 -2.11
CA LEU A 112 -1.69 -5.91 -1.94
C LEU A 112 -2.06 -5.38 -0.56
N ILE A 113 -1.52 -5.97 0.50
CA ILE A 113 -1.82 -5.56 1.88
C ILE A 113 -1.30 -4.14 2.12
N GLY A 114 -0.06 -3.87 1.74
CA GLY A 114 0.58 -2.58 1.94
C GLY A 114 -0.14 -1.46 1.18
N GLY A 115 -0.46 -1.71 -0.09
CA GLY A 115 -1.22 -0.78 -0.93
C GLY A 115 -2.62 -0.53 -0.38
N ALA A 116 -3.31 -1.56 0.12
CA ALA A 116 -4.63 -1.40 0.71
C ALA A 116 -4.61 -0.52 1.97
N VAL A 117 -3.58 -0.66 2.82
CA VAL A 117 -3.40 0.22 3.99
C VAL A 117 -3.17 1.67 3.58
N ILE A 118 -2.25 1.92 2.65
CA ILE A 118 -1.94 3.29 2.18
C ILE A 118 -3.17 3.91 1.53
N GLY A 119 -3.81 3.19 0.60
CA GLY A 119 -4.96 3.68 -0.13
C GLY A 119 -6.17 3.90 0.77
N GLY A 120 -6.47 2.98 1.68
CA GLY A 120 -7.59 3.10 2.61
C GLY A 120 -7.46 4.33 3.51
N ILE A 121 -6.28 4.55 4.09
CA ILE A 121 -6.03 5.75 4.91
C ILE A 121 -6.07 7.01 4.06
N GLY A 122 -5.38 7.01 2.91
CA GLY A 122 -5.28 8.19 2.04
C GLY A 122 -6.63 8.67 1.51
N PHE A 123 -7.47 7.76 1.00
CA PHE A 123 -8.79 8.13 0.48
C PHE A 123 -9.76 8.53 1.58
N ALA A 124 -9.78 7.80 2.70
CA ALA A 124 -10.64 8.15 3.84
C ALA A 124 -10.31 9.55 4.36
N LEU A 125 -9.03 9.89 4.47
CA LEU A 125 -8.58 11.21 4.87
C LEU A 125 -8.90 12.28 3.82
N SER A 126 -8.75 11.96 2.53
CA SER A 126 -9.11 12.88 1.44
C SER A 126 -10.58 13.25 1.51
N VAL A 127 -11.48 12.27 1.67
CA VAL A 127 -12.92 12.51 1.82
C VAL A 127 -13.22 13.24 3.12
N GLY A 128 -12.58 12.84 4.23
CA GLY A 128 -12.80 13.45 5.54
C GLY A 128 -12.41 14.92 5.61
N ILE A 129 -11.43 15.35 4.81
CA ILE A 129 -11.06 16.76 4.70
C ILE A 129 -11.89 17.46 3.63
N ALA A 130 -12.01 16.89 2.43
CA ALA A 130 -12.63 17.57 1.29
C ALA A 130 -14.12 17.85 1.48
N VAL A 131 -14.89 16.91 2.04
CA VAL A 131 -16.34 17.09 2.24
C VAL A 131 -16.68 18.34 3.08
N PRO A 132 -16.02 18.59 4.24
CA PRO A 132 -16.31 19.78 5.03
C PRO A 132 -15.60 21.07 4.57
N THR A 133 -14.53 20.99 3.76
CA THR A 133 -13.71 22.18 3.43
C THR A 133 -13.83 22.65 1.99
N VAL A 134 -14.37 21.85 1.09
CA VAL A 134 -14.46 22.18 -0.34
C VAL A 134 -15.91 22.30 -0.77
N ASP A 135 -16.25 23.50 -1.26
CA ASP A 135 -17.54 23.75 -1.89
C ASP A 135 -17.67 22.93 -3.18
N ALA A 136 -18.77 22.19 -3.30
CA ALA A 136 -19.04 21.32 -4.44
C ALA A 136 -20.49 21.46 -4.92
N PRO A 137 -20.78 21.17 -6.20
CA PRO A 137 -22.14 21.17 -6.71
C PRO A 137 -23.07 20.23 -5.91
N PRO A 138 -24.37 20.55 -5.80
CA PRO A 138 -25.33 19.71 -5.09
C PRO A 138 -25.30 18.26 -5.58
N GLY A 139 -25.10 17.33 -4.65
CA GLY A 139 -25.03 15.90 -4.95
C GLY A 139 -23.65 15.35 -5.33
N TYR A 140 -22.62 16.20 -5.49
CA TYR A 140 -21.25 15.75 -5.82
C TYR A 140 -20.69 14.77 -4.78
N TRP A 141 -20.83 15.09 -3.49
CA TRP A 141 -20.40 14.22 -2.39
C TRP A 141 -21.35 13.05 -2.09
N GLY A 142 -22.40 12.89 -2.90
CA GLY A 142 -23.50 11.97 -2.67
C GLY A 142 -24.67 12.66 -1.96
N ARG A 143 -25.87 12.54 -2.54
CA ARG A 143 -27.07 13.22 -2.08
C ARG A 143 -27.65 12.63 -0.79
N ASP A 144 -27.36 11.34 -0.53
CA ASP A 144 -27.95 10.55 0.55
C ASP A 144 -26.90 9.96 1.51
N PHE A 145 -25.62 10.31 1.37
CA PHE A 145 -24.58 9.81 2.26
C PHE A 145 -24.40 10.73 3.47
N THR A 146 -24.46 10.14 4.66
CA THR A 146 -23.95 10.79 5.87
C THR A 146 -22.43 10.90 5.80
N TYR A 147 -21.84 11.90 6.49
CA TYR A 147 -20.39 12.08 6.52
C TYR A 147 -19.62 10.81 6.91
N PRO A 148 -20.00 10.04 7.96
CA PRO A 148 -19.33 8.78 8.27
C PRO A 148 -19.42 7.73 7.16
N GLN A 149 -20.55 7.67 6.43
CA GLN A 149 -20.69 6.77 5.29
C GLN A 149 -19.77 7.19 4.15
N ALA A 150 -19.66 8.49 3.85
CA ALA A 150 -18.75 8.98 2.81
C ALA A 150 -17.29 8.63 3.13
N VAL A 151 -16.85 8.86 4.38
CA VAL A 151 -15.49 8.50 4.83
C VAL A 151 -15.27 6.99 4.79
N GLY A 152 -16.24 6.20 5.25
CA GLY A 152 -16.17 4.74 5.22
C GLY A 152 -16.10 4.17 3.80
N MET A 153 -16.89 4.72 2.87
CA MET A 153 -16.82 4.37 1.46
C MET A 153 -15.48 4.77 0.83
N GLY A 154 -14.95 5.94 1.22
CA GLY A 154 -13.61 6.38 0.87
C GLY A 154 -12.54 5.38 1.31
N PHE A 155 -12.63 4.89 2.56
CA PHE A 155 -11.72 3.86 3.07
C PHE A 155 -11.79 2.56 2.25
N VAL A 156 -13.00 2.06 1.98
CA VAL A 156 -13.18 0.79 1.23
C VAL A 156 -12.68 0.94 -0.20
N ALA A 157 -13.06 2.02 -0.89
CA ALA A 157 -12.62 2.30 -2.25
C ALA A 157 -11.09 2.46 -2.31
N GLY A 158 -10.52 3.24 -1.39
CA GLY A 158 -9.09 3.44 -1.29
C GLY A 158 -8.34 2.14 -1.00
N ALA A 159 -8.84 1.30 -0.10
CA ALA A 159 -8.20 0.02 0.22
C ALA A 159 -8.23 -0.93 -0.98
N PHE A 160 -9.33 -0.97 -1.73
CA PHE A 160 -9.44 -1.78 -2.94
C PHE A 160 -8.46 -1.31 -4.02
N TRP A 161 -8.51 -0.05 -4.42
CA TRP A 161 -7.66 0.49 -5.49
C TRP A 161 -6.19 0.55 -5.08
N GLY A 162 -5.91 0.94 -3.84
CA GLY A 162 -4.57 0.91 -3.27
C GLY A 162 -4.00 -0.49 -3.27
N GLY A 163 -4.79 -1.50 -2.87
CA GLY A 163 -4.37 -2.89 -2.90
C GLY A 163 -4.10 -3.39 -4.32
N LEU A 164 -4.97 -3.07 -5.27
CA LEU A 164 -4.81 -3.45 -6.67
C LEU A 164 -3.53 -2.86 -7.29
N ILE A 165 -3.24 -1.57 -7.02
CA ILE A 165 -2.01 -0.91 -7.47
C ILE A 165 -0.78 -1.44 -6.72
N GLY A 166 -0.94 -1.84 -5.47
CA GLY A 166 0.13 -2.39 -4.65
C GLY A 166 0.65 -3.74 -5.16
N ILE A 167 -0.18 -4.53 -5.83
CA ILE A 167 0.19 -5.84 -6.41
C ILE A 167 1.44 -5.75 -7.32
N PRO A 168 1.43 -4.98 -8.43
CA PRO A 168 2.59 -4.90 -9.32
C PRO A 168 3.81 -4.29 -8.63
N VAL A 169 3.62 -3.31 -7.74
CA VAL A 169 4.73 -2.70 -6.98
C VAL A 169 5.43 -3.74 -6.11
N GLY A 170 4.66 -4.51 -5.33
CA GLY A 170 5.20 -5.54 -4.47
C GLY A 170 5.82 -6.71 -5.25
N ALA A 171 5.18 -7.09 -6.36
CA ALA A 171 5.67 -8.13 -7.28
C ALA A 171 7.03 -7.80 -7.89
N ILE A 172 7.42 -6.51 -7.94
CA ILE A 172 8.73 -6.06 -8.40
C ILE A 172 9.69 -5.83 -7.23
N ALA A 173 9.22 -5.19 -6.16
CA ALA A 173 10.08 -4.79 -5.04
C ALA A 173 10.68 -5.99 -4.29
N VAL A 174 9.88 -7.02 -3.99
CA VAL A 174 10.36 -8.17 -3.22
C VAL A 174 11.39 -9.01 -4.00
N PRO A 175 11.22 -9.29 -5.31
CA PRO A 175 12.29 -9.89 -6.10
C PRO A 175 13.58 -9.08 -6.15
N ILE A 176 13.50 -7.75 -6.26
CA ILE A 176 14.71 -6.89 -6.23
C ILE A 176 15.44 -7.06 -4.89
N ILE A 177 14.70 -7.09 -3.78
CA ILE A 177 15.26 -7.36 -2.45
C ILE A 177 15.95 -8.73 -2.41
N SER A 178 15.27 -9.78 -2.90
CA SER A 178 15.83 -11.14 -2.95
C SER A 178 17.12 -11.21 -3.77
N ILE A 179 17.16 -10.57 -4.94
CA ILE A 179 18.35 -10.53 -5.79
C ILE A 179 19.50 -9.78 -5.09
N TYR A 180 19.22 -8.62 -4.49
CA TYR A 180 20.23 -7.79 -3.84
C TYR A 180 20.86 -8.47 -2.60
N LEU A 181 20.05 -9.22 -1.85
CA LEU A 181 20.47 -9.92 -0.63
C LEU A 181 21.00 -11.33 -0.90
N GLY A 182 20.76 -11.89 -2.08
CA GLY A 182 21.26 -13.21 -2.48
C GLY A 182 20.46 -14.37 -1.90
N PHE A 183 19.14 -14.18 -1.71
CA PHE A 183 18.22 -15.29 -1.45
C PHE A 183 18.05 -16.19 -2.69
#